data_AF-A0A9Q2WCF5-F1
#
_entry.id   AF-A0A9Q2WCF5-F1
#
_cell.length_a   1.000
_cell.length_b   1.000
_cell.length_c   1.000
_cell.angle_alpha   90.00
_cell.angle_beta   90.00
_cell.angle_gamma   90.00
#
_symmetry.space_group_name_H-M   'P 1'
#
loop_
_entity.id
_entity.type
_entity.pdbx_description
1 polymer ?
#
loop_
_entity_poly.entity_id
_entity_poly.type
_entity_poly.pdbx_seq_one_letter_code
_entity_poly.pdbx_strand_id
1 'polypeptide(L)'
;MKNTVAPFIASASVADTPFNLVLQGNSNKQVGKITIDKDKVTFTGEFDSAAQVFVEHIAKRWSQQWRNLEKRANEFDRFMDAMETAKEALAAGTPLDLESLFNGELASAMFGTMFAGEFVRHGASNYLELTYSVPELGDFTVTTQRKEGKTPGERIAELEAVIDQRNGECDRLINECAALREEKLTKGSNTRAAADIYFQLVEECQIPPGGSLVQYVRDLEAKAKEASA
;
A
#
# COMPACT_ATOMS: atom_id res chain seq x y z
N MET A 1 -29.66 -21.02 -65.79
CA MET A 1 -28.60 -21.92 -65.26
C MET A 1 -28.56 -21.76 -63.75
N LYS A 2 -28.79 -22.83 -63.00
CA LYS A 2 -28.67 -22.80 -61.53
C LYS A 2 -27.17 -22.85 -61.20
N ASN A 3 -26.60 -21.75 -60.71
CA ASN A 3 -25.25 -21.74 -60.14
C ASN A 3 -25.31 -22.46 -58.80
N THR A 4 -25.21 -23.78 -58.83
CA THR A 4 -24.99 -24.58 -57.62
C THR A 4 -23.52 -24.39 -57.26
N VAL A 5 -23.24 -23.47 -56.33
CA VAL A 5 -21.91 -23.33 -55.74
C VAL A 5 -21.64 -24.62 -54.95
N ALA A 6 -20.74 -25.47 -55.45
CA ALA A 6 -20.29 -26.63 -54.71
C ALA A 6 -19.64 -26.16 -53.39
N PRO A 7 -19.92 -26.81 -52.25
CA PRO A 7 -19.30 -26.42 -50.99
C PRO A 7 -17.78 -26.54 -51.12
N PHE A 8 -17.08 -25.45 -50.84
CA PHE A 8 -15.62 -25.38 -50.91
C PHE A 8 -14.92 -26.36 -49.95
N ILE A 9 -15.61 -26.75 -48.88
CA ILE A 9 -15.14 -27.74 -47.90
C ILE A 9 -15.92 -29.04 -48.11
N ALA A 10 -15.19 -30.11 -48.42
CA ALA A 10 -15.73 -31.43 -48.67
C ALA A 10 -16.06 -32.19 -47.39
N SER A 11 -15.15 -32.11 -46.43
CA SER A 11 -15.24 -32.80 -45.14
C SER A 11 -14.27 -32.19 -44.14
N ALA A 12 -14.64 -32.28 -42.86
CA ALA A 12 -13.82 -31.95 -41.70
C ALA A 12 -14.02 -33.05 -40.66
N SER A 13 -12.93 -33.63 -40.16
CA SER A 13 -12.97 -34.66 -39.11
C SER A 13 -12.19 -34.18 -37.89
N VAL A 14 -12.88 -34.00 -36.77
CA VAL A 14 -12.37 -33.41 -35.51
C VAL A 14 -12.00 -34.48 -34.47
N ALA A 15 -12.19 -35.77 -34.79
CA ALA A 15 -12.16 -36.82 -33.78
C ALA A 15 -10.80 -37.02 -33.09
N ASP A 16 -9.66 -36.72 -33.74
CA ASP A 16 -8.31 -36.76 -33.15
C ASP A 16 -7.31 -35.96 -34.00
N THR A 17 -6.15 -35.59 -33.42
CA THR A 17 -5.00 -35.08 -34.20
C THR A 17 -4.34 -36.23 -34.98
N PRO A 18 -4.06 -36.07 -36.29
CA PRO A 18 -4.17 -34.82 -37.04
C PRO A 18 -5.57 -34.53 -37.60
N PHE A 19 -6.05 -33.31 -37.37
CA PHE A 19 -7.29 -32.78 -37.94
C PHE A 19 -7.08 -32.48 -39.43
N ASN A 20 -8.02 -32.91 -40.27
CA ASN A 20 -7.91 -32.77 -41.72
C ASN A 20 -9.10 -31.97 -42.29
N LEU A 21 -8.79 -30.93 -43.06
CA LEU A 21 -9.76 -30.18 -43.85
C LEU A 21 -9.53 -30.48 -45.33
N VAL A 22 -10.51 -31.05 -46.02
CA VAL A 22 -10.40 -31.37 -47.46
C VAL A 22 -11.07 -30.28 -48.28
N LEU A 23 -10.32 -29.68 -49.21
CA LEU A 23 -10.80 -28.62 -50.09
C LEU A 23 -11.24 -29.19 -51.44
N GLN A 24 -12.42 -28.81 -51.90
CA GLN A 24 -12.98 -29.20 -53.20
C GLN A 24 -13.03 -28.02 -54.17
N GLY A 25 -12.59 -28.26 -55.41
CA GLY A 25 -12.76 -27.32 -56.51
C GLY A 25 -14.15 -27.43 -57.14
N ASN A 26 -14.46 -26.53 -58.08
CA ASN A 26 -15.76 -26.44 -58.76
C ASN A 26 -16.20 -27.72 -59.50
N SER A 27 -15.30 -28.68 -59.71
CA SER A 27 -15.58 -29.98 -60.32
C SER A 27 -15.84 -31.11 -59.31
N ASN A 28 -16.06 -30.81 -58.03
CA ASN A 28 -16.12 -31.78 -56.92
C ASN A 28 -14.86 -32.67 -56.79
N LYS A 29 -13.74 -32.26 -57.39
CA LYS A 29 -12.45 -32.94 -57.21
C LYS A 29 -11.72 -32.29 -56.04
N GLN A 30 -11.06 -33.11 -55.24
CA GLN A 30 -10.18 -32.61 -54.18
C GLN A 30 -9.03 -31.83 -54.82
N VAL A 31 -8.90 -30.56 -54.43
CA VAL A 31 -7.85 -29.65 -54.92
C VAL A 31 -6.77 -29.39 -53.89
N GLY A 32 -7.05 -29.71 -52.62
CA GLY A 32 -6.04 -29.70 -51.58
C GLY A 32 -6.55 -30.19 -50.23
N LYS A 33 -5.63 -30.22 -49.27
CA LYS A 33 -5.84 -30.72 -47.92
C LYS A 33 -5.05 -29.86 -46.93
N ILE A 34 -5.72 -29.43 -45.87
CA ILE A 34 -5.10 -28.85 -44.69
C ILE A 34 -4.99 -29.96 -43.65
N THR A 35 -3.81 -30.17 -43.08
CA THR A 35 -3.56 -31.11 -42.00
C THR A 35 -3.00 -30.34 -40.82
N ILE A 36 -3.71 -30.39 -39.68
CA ILE A 36 -3.29 -29.77 -38.43
C ILE A 36 -2.89 -30.89 -37.47
N ASP A 37 -1.60 -30.98 -37.18
CA ASP A 37 -1.02 -31.95 -36.25
C ASP A 37 -0.27 -31.20 -35.14
N LYS A 38 -0.92 -31.03 -33.99
CA LYS A 38 -0.39 -30.30 -32.83
C LYS A 38 0.17 -28.92 -33.22
N ASP A 39 1.49 -28.77 -33.28
CA ASP A 39 2.18 -27.51 -33.59
C ASP A 39 2.39 -27.27 -35.10
N LYS A 40 2.07 -28.26 -35.94
CA LYS A 40 2.37 -28.25 -37.36
C LYS A 40 1.09 -28.22 -38.20
N VAL A 41 0.86 -27.07 -38.85
CA VAL A 41 -0.12 -26.96 -39.92
C VAL A 41 0.58 -27.19 -41.25
N THR A 42 0.14 -28.19 -42.01
CA THR A 42 0.64 -28.49 -43.36
C THR A 42 -0.48 -28.43 -44.36
N PHE A 43 -0.13 -28.01 -45.57
CA PHE A 43 -1.06 -27.89 -46.68
C PHE A 43 -0.49 -28.64 -47.88
N THR A 44 -1.32 -29.42 -48.56
CA THR A 44 -0.94 -30.14 -49.78
C THR A 44 -2.02 -29.95 -50.85
N GLY A 45 -1.65 -29.73 -52.10
CA GLY A 45 -2.60 -29.48 -53.20
C GLY A 45 -1.99 -28.73 -54.38
N GLU A 46 -2.70 -28.72 -55.50
CA GLU A 46 -2.32 -27.94 -56.70
C GLU A 46 -2.93 -26.54 -56.60
N PHE A 47 -2.15 -25.60 -56.07
CA PHE A 47 -2.55 -24.19 -55.90
C PHE A 47 -1.71 -23.28 -56.81
N ASP A 48 -2.29 -22.15 -57.21
CA ASP A 48 -1.49 -21.08 -57.83
C ASP A 48 -0.55 -20.41 -56.80
N SER A 49 0.45 -19.67 -57.29
CA SER A 49 1.47 -19.06 -56.43
C SER A 49 0.92 -18.04 -55.42
N ALA A 50 -0.23 -17.41 -55.70
CA ALA A 50 -0.83 -16.44 -54.78
C ALA A 50 -1.56 -17.14 -53.62
N ALA A 51 -2.27 -18.22 -53.92
CA ALA A 51 -2.90 -19.08 -52.92
C ALA A 51 -1.85 -19.75 -52.02
N GLN A 52 -0.67 -20.12 -52.56
CA GLN A 52 0.42 -20.67 -51.76
C GLN A 52 0.91 -19.70 -50.66
N VAL A 53 1.15 -18.43 -50.99
CA VAL A 53 1.62 -17.42 -50.02
C VAL A 53 0.60 -17.18 -48.90
N PHE A 54 -0.69 -17.11 -49.25
CA PHE A 54 -1.76 -16.96 -48.26
C PHE A 54 -1.84 -18.18 -47.32
N VAL A 55 -1.74 -19.38 -47.88
CA VAL A 55 -1.75 -20.64 -47.15
C VAL A 55 -0.58 -20.75 -46.17
N GLU A 56 0.64 -20.42 -46.60
CA GLU A 56 1.82 -20.41 -45.74
C GLU A 56 1.69 -19.40 -44.59
N HIS A 57 1.08 -18.24 -44.84
CA HIS A 57 0.80 -17.24 -43.81
C HIS A 57 -0.16 -17.78 -42.73
N ILE A 58 -1.25 -18.42 -43.13
CA ILE A 58 -2.22 -19.03 -42.20
C ILE A 58 -1.57 -20.15 -41.39
N ALA A 59 -0.80 -21.03 -42.06
CA ALA A 59 -0.05 -22.10 -41.40
C ALA A 59 0.84 -21.56 -40.28
N LYS A 60 1.67 -20.56 -40.61
CA LYS A 60 2.61 -19.94 -39.68
C LYS A 60 1.88 -19.26 -38.50
N ARG A 61 0.81 -18.51 -38.78
CA ARG A 61 0.02 -17.83 -37.74
C ARG A 61 -0.59 -18.84 -36.76
N TRP A 62 -1.21 -19.90 -37.27
CA TRP A 62 -1.88 -20.89 -36.44
C TRP A 62 -0.88 -21.70 -35.63
N SER A 63 0.23 -22.14 -36.22
CA SER A 63 1.33 -22.78 -35.49
C SER A 63 1.87 -21.89 -34.36
N GLN A 64 2.04 -20.59 -34.60
CA GLN A 64 2.49 -19.67 -33.55
C GLN A 64 1.45 -19.51 -32.43
N GLN A 65 0.16 -19.41 -32.78
CA GLN A 65 -0.92 -19.34 -31.79
C GLN A 65 -0.98 -20.61 -30.93
N TRP A 66 -0.87 -21.79 -31.53
CA TRP A 66 -0.82 -23.05 -30.81
C TRP A 66 0.39 -23.13 -29.87
N ARG A 67 1.59 -22.79 -30.35
CA ARG A 67 2.79 -22.74 -29.49
C ARG A 67 2.63 -21.79 -28.30
N ASN A 68 2.00 -20.63 -28.52
CA ASN A 68 1.75 -19.68 -27.44
C ASN A 68 0.73 -20.23 -26.42
N LEU A 69 -0.34 -20.89 -26.89
CA LEU A 69 -1.35 -21.51 -26.01
C LEU A 69 -0.76 -22.69 -25.24
N GLU A 70 0.03 -23.54 -25.89
CA GLU A 70 0.74 -24.65 -25.28
C GLU A 70 1.74 -24.17 -24.22
N LYS A 71 2.52 -23.12 -24.53
CA LYS A 71 3.41 -22.49 -23.53
C LYS A 71 2.63 -22.05 -22.30
N ARG A 72 1.50 -21.35 -22.49
CA ARG A 72 0.65 -20.88 -21.37
C ARG A 72 0.02 -22.02 -20.58
N ALA A 73 -0.45 -23.07 -21.25
CA ALA A 73 -1.01 -24.25 -20.59
C ALA A 73 0.05 -24.96 -19.75
N ASN A 74 1.24 -25.18 -20.30
CA ASN A 74 2.36 -25.79 -19.56
C ASN A 74 2.80 -24.95 -18.36
N GLU A 75 2.81 -23.63 -18.48
CA GLU A 75 3.10 -22.72 -17.36
C GLU A 75 1.99 -22.76 -16.30
N PHE A 76 0.73 -22.90 -16.70
CA PHE A 76 -0.40 -23.07 -15.78
C PHE A 76 -0.35 -24.40 -15.04
N ASP A 77 -0.04 -25.50 -15.73
CA ASP A 77 0.12 -26.81 -15.11
C ASP A 77 1.26 -26.79 -14.08
N ARG A 78 2.42 -26.21 -14.43
CA ARG A 78 3.53 -26.00 -13.49
C ARG A 78 3.14 -25.19 -12.27
N PHE A 79 2.31 -24.16 -12.46
CA PHE A 79 1.81 -23.36 -11.34
C PHE A 79 0.90 -24.18 -10.42
N MET A 80 -0.01 -24.98 -10.99
CA MET A 80 -0.90 -25.84 -10.20
C MET A 80 -0.13 -26.91 -9.43
N ASP A 81 0.89 -27.52 -10.04
CA ASP A 81 1.77 -28.48 -9.37
C ASP A 81 2.52 -27.84 -8.18
N ALA A 82 3.01 -26.61 -8.36
CA ALA A 82 3.68 -25.87 -7.31
C ALA A 82 2.73 -25.49 -6.16
N MET A 83 1.47 -25.14 -6.47
CA MET A 83 0.43 -24.88 -5.47
C MET A 83 0.07 -26.13 -4.66
N GLU A 84 -0.02 -27.31 -5.29
CA GLU A 84 -0.28 -28.55 -4.56
C GLU A 84 0.93 -28.92 -3.68
N THR A 85 2.15 -28.79 -4.20
CA THR A 85 3.38 -28.97 -3.42
C THR A 85 3.41 -28.03 -2.21
N ALA A 86 2.99 -26.77 -2.40
CA ALA A 86 2.90 -25.77 -1.33
C ALA A 86 1.96 -26.19 -0.20
N LYS A 87 0.79 -26.71 -0.58
CA LYS A 87 -0.23 -27.19 0.34
C LYS A 87 0.23 -28.42 1.11
N GLU A 88 0.88 -29.38 0.44
CA GLU A 88 1.46 -30.57 1.10
C GLU A 88 2.54 -30.19 2.11
N ALA A 89 3.45 -29.28 1.73
CA ALA A 89 4.50 -28.79 2.60
C ALA A 89 3.94 -28.03 3.82
N LEU A 90 2.92 -27.19 3.63
CA LEU A 90 2.22 -26.53 4.73
C LEU A 90 1.64 -27.55 5.71
N ALA A 91 0.95 -28.58 5.21
CA ALA A 91 0.40 -29.65 6.05
C ALA A 91 1.49 -30.44 6.80
N ALA A 92 2.67 -30.57 6.20
CA ALA A 92 3.83 -31.22 6.81
C ALA A 92 4.65 -30.29 7.74
N GLY A 93 4.33 -28.99 7.80
CA GLY A 93 5.08 -27.99 8.56
C GLY A 93 6.48 -27.69 7.98
N THR A 94 6.71 -27.96 6.70
CA THR A 94 8.00 -27.70 6.05
C THR A 94 8.05 -26.30 5.45
N PRO A 95 9.19 -25.58 5.58
CA PRO A 95 9.36 -24.26 4.97
C PRO A 95 9.24 -24.32 3.45
N LEU A 96 8.50 -23.38 2.88
CA LEU A 96 8.31 -23.28 1.43
C LEU A 96 9.29 -22.30 0.77
N ASP A 97 9.87 -22.71 -0.36
CA ASP A 97 10.62 -21.81 -1.24
C ASP A 97 9.70 -21.19 -2.30
N LEU A 98 9.15 -20.04 -1.96
CA LEU A 98 8.28 -19.25 -2.84
C LEU A 98 9.05 -18.54 -3.96
N GLU A 99 10.37 -18.39 -3.86
CA GLU A 99 11.15 -17.67 -4.85
C GLU A 99 11.10 -18.37 -6.22
N SER A 100 11.07 -19.70 -6.20
CA SER A 100 10.88 -20.53 -7.39
C SER A 100 9.52 -20.31 -8.10
N LEU A 101 8.45 -20.08 -7.33
CA LEU A 101 7.10 -19.80 -7.84
C LEU A 101 7.02 -18.40 -8.48
N PHE A 102 7.63 -17.41 -7.83
CA PHE A 102 7.59 -16.02 -8.27
C PHE A 102 8.61 -15.68 -9.37
N ASN A 103 9.62 -16.54 -9.61
CA ASN A 103 10.53 -16.42 -10.75
C ASN A 103 9.89 -16.82 -12.10
N GLY A 104 8.69 -17.40 -12.11
CA GLY A 104 7.92 -17.65 -13.33
C GLY A 104 7.24 -16.38 -13.87
N GLU A 105 7.35 -16.12 -15.18
CA GLU A 105 6.70 -14.95 -15.83
C GLU A 105 5.17 -14.95 -15.66
N LEU A 106 4.51 -16.11 -15.76
CA LEU A 106 3.05 -16.20 -15.71
C LEU A 106 2.50 -16.08 -14.27
N ALA A 107 3.09 -16.80 -13.31
CA ALA A 107 2.61 -16.83 -11.93
C ALA A 107 2.74 -15.46 -11.26
N SER A 108 3.90 -14.81 -11.40
CA SER A 108 4.13 -13.45 -10.88
C SER A 108 3.19 -12.42 -11.53
N ALA A 109 2.98 -12.50 -12.84
CA ALA A 109 2.04 -11.62 -13.55
C ALA A 109 0.59 -11.82 -13.10
N MET A 110 0.16 -13.06 -12.85
CA MET A 110 -1.17 -13.37 -12.31
C MET A 110 -1.37 -12.75 -10.93
N PHE A 111 -0.46 -13.00 -9.98
CA PHE A 111 -0.55 -12.41 -8.64
C PHE A 111 -0.52 -10.88 -8.69
N GLY A 112 0.40 -10.30 -9.47
CA GLY A 112 0.49 -8.85 -9.64
C GLY A 112 -0.82 -8.24 -10.17
N THR A 113 -1.45 -8.90 -11.14
CA THR A 113 -2.73 -8.45 -11.72
C THR A 113 -3.89 -8.60 -10.73
N MET A 114 -3.95 -9.70 -9.98
CA MET A 114 -4.99 -9.93 -8.95
C MET A 114 -4.90 -8.88 -7.84
N PHE A 115 -3.70 -8.66 -7.29
CA PHE A 115 -3.51 -7.63 -6.27
C PHE A 115 -3.84 -6.23 -6.82
N ALA A 116 -3.40 -5.89 -8.04
CA ALA A 116 -3.76 -4.62 -8.66
C ALA A 116 -5.29 -4.45 -8.82
N GLY A 117 -6.00 -5.52 -9.19
CA GLY A 117 -7.47 -5.54 -9.25
C GLY A 117 -8.11 -5.27 -7.90
N GLU A 118 -7.62 -5.92 -6.83
CA GLU A 118 -8.11 -5.70 -5.48
C GLU A 118 -7.82 -4.28 -4.97
N PHE A 119 -6.67 -3.69 -5.32
CA PHE A 119 -6.37 -2.28 -5.04
C PHE A 119 -7.41 -1.34 -5.65
N VAL A 120 -7.81 -1.58 -6.91
CA VAL A 120 -8.83 -0.79 -7.60
C VAL A 120 -10.20 -0.99 -6.95
N ARG A 121 -10.57 -2.25 -6.66
CA ARG A 121 -11.86 -2.60 -6.07
C ARG A 121 -12.07 -1.98 -4.69
N HIS A 122 -11.06 -2.07 -3.83
CA HIS A 122 -11.12 -1.55 -2.46
C HIS A 122 -10.89 -0.03 -2.38
N GLY A 123 -10.55 0.63 -3.50
CA GLY A 123 -10.22 2.06 -3.51
C GLY A 123 -8.95 2.39 -2.72
N ALA A 124 -8.09 1.41 -2.49
CA ALA A 124 -6.86 1.56 -1.74
C ALA A 124 -5.85 2.42 -2.53
N SER A 125 -5.40 3.52 -1.93
CA SER A 125 -4.45 4.44 -2.58
C SER A 125 -2.99 4.15 -2.22
N ASN A 126 -2.74 3.56 -1.04
CA ASN A 126 -1.39 3.44 -0.47
C ASN A 126 -1.01 1.98 -0.16
N TYR A 127 -1.83 1.29 0.62
CA TYR A 127 -1.67 -0.12 0.98
C TYR A 127 -3.03 -0.81 1.01
N LEU A 128 -3.03 -2.13 0.89
CA LEU A 128 -4.19 -3.00 0.97
C LEU A 128 -3.86 -4.15 1.93
N GLU A 129 -4.75 -4.38 2.88
CA GLU A 129 -4.68 -5.51 3.82
C GLU A 129 -5.73 -6.55 3.43
N LEU A 130 -5.29 -7.79 3.31
CA LEU A 130 -6.12 -8.94 3.03
C LEU A 130 -5.98 -9.91 4.18
N THR A 131 -7.07 -10.13 4.90
CA THR A 131 -7.11 -11.08 6.02
C THR A 131 -7.58 -12.43 5.52
N TYR A 132 -6.84 -13.46 5.89
CA TYR A 132 -7.11 -14.85 5.54
C TYR A 132 -7.11 -15.69 6.80
N SER A 133 -7.83 -16.80 6.74
CA SER A 133 -7.81 -17.83 7.77
C SER A 133 -7.44 -19.14 7.11
N VAL A 134 -6.35 -19.75 7.56
CA VAL A 134 -5.88 -21.04 7.06
C VAL A 134 -5.83 -21.99 8.26
N PRO A 135 -6.47 -23.17 8.21
CA PRO A 135 -6.57 -24.06 9.37
C PRO A 135 -5.24 -24.37 10.06
N GLU A 136 -4.16 -24.50 9.29
CA GLU A 136 -2.81 -24.82 9.77
C GLU A 136 -2.07 -23.61 10.38
N LEU A 137 -2.44 -22.38 9.99
CA LEU A 137 -1.75 -21.14 10.37
C LEU A 137 -2.59 -20.23 11.31
N GLY A 138 -3.90 -20.42 11.33
CA GLY A 138 -4.87 -19.51 11.93
C GLY A 138 -5.10 -18.27 11.06
N ASP A 139 -5.55 -17.21 11.72
CA ASP A 139 -5.81 -15.92 11.06
C ASP A 139 -4.50 -15.18 10.80
N PHE A 140 -4.28 -14.76 9.55
CA PHE A 140 -3.14 -13.96 9.17
C PHE A 140 -3.54 -12.85 8.21
N THR A 141 -2.72 -11.81 8.15
CA THR A 141 -2.96 -10.66 7.26
C THR A 141 -1.80 -10.52 6.30
N VAL A 142 -2.13 -10.37 5.01
CA VAL A 142 -1.19 -10.01 3.96
C VAL A 142 -1.33 -8.52 3.68
N THR A 143 -0.28 -7.77 3.94
CA THR A 143 -0.21 -6.34 3.59
C THR A 143 0.54 -6.17 2.28
N THR A 144 -0.14 -5.62 1.28
CA THR A 144 0.46 -5.21 0.01
C THR A 144 0.54 -3.69 -0.04
N GLN A 145 1.66 -3.16 -0.52
CA GLN A 145 1.92 -1.72 -0.45
C GLN A 145 2.56 -1.21 -1.73
N ARG A 146 2.15 0.00 -2.16
CA ARG A 146 2.81 0.70 -3.26
C ARG A 146 4.20 1.15 -2.82
N LYS A 147 5.20 0.95 -3.67
CA LYS A 147 6.59 1.37 -3.42
C LYS A 147 6.74 2.87 -3.09
N GLU A 148 5.91 3.71 -3.70
CA GLU A 148 5.89 5.17 -3.50
C GLU A 148 5.18 5.59 -2.18
N GLY A 149 4.50 4.65 -1.53
CA GLY A 149 3.63 4.88 -0.39
C GLY A 149 4.33 4.64 0.95
N LYS A 150 3.90 5.34 2.01
CA LYS A 150 4.42 5.12 3.38
C LYS A 150 3.77 3.90 4.04
N THR A 151 4.57 3.07 4.70
CA THR A 151 4.09 1.92 5.47
C THR A 151 3.26 2.41 6.67
N PRO A 152 2.36 1.60 7.24
CA PRO A 152 1.71 1.94 8.51
C PRO A 152 2.72 2.26 9.61
N GLY A 153 3.84 1.53 9.70
CA GLY A 153 4.91 1.79 10.67
C GLY A 153 5.60 3.15 10.47
N GLU A 154 5.88 3.53 9.22
CA GLU A 154 6.46 4.85 8.89
C GLU A 154 5.49 5.99 9.20
N ARG A 155 4.19 5.78 8.97
CA ARG A 155 3.14 6.74 9.36
C ARG A 155 3.05 6.89 10.88
N ILE A 156 3.14 5.79 11.63
CA ILE A 156 3.14 5.82 13.10
C ILE A 156 4.35 6.61 13.60
N ALA A 157 5.55 6.30 13.12
CA ALA A 157 6.77 7.01 13.51
C ALA A 157 6.71 8.52 13.22
N GLU A 158 6.13 8.91 12.07
CA GLU A 158 5.93 10.32 11.73
C GLU A 158 4.92 11.00 12.66
N LEU A 159 3.82 10.32 12.99
CA LEU A 159 2.82 10.84 13.92
C LEU A 159 3.39 10.98 15.34
N GLU A 160 4.19 10.02 15.79
CA GLU A 160 4.90 10.07 17.07
C GLU A 160 5.85 11.26 17.12
N ALA A 161 6.65 11.48 16.08
CA ALA A 161 7.54 12.65 16.00
C ALA A 161 6.78 13.99 16.05
N VAL A 162 5.62 14.08 15.39
CA VAL A 162 4.76 15.28 15.42
C VAL A 162 4.10 15.47 16.79
N ILE A 163 3.78 14.39 17.51
CA ILE A 163 3.27 14.46 18.88
C ILE A 163 4.37 14.98 19.81
N ASP A 164 5.58 14.42 19.72
CA ASP A 164 6.72 14.83 20.56
C ASP A 164 7.07 16.31 20.34
N GLN A 165 7.10 16.76 19.08
CA GLN A 165 7.31 18.17 18.77
C GLN A 165 6.25 19.07 19.41
N ARG A 166 4.96 18.73 19.24
CA ARG A 166 3.86 19.52 19.81
C ARG A 166 3.86 19.52 21.33
N ASN A 167 4.22 18.41 21.96
CA ASN A 167 4.36 18.34 23.41
C ASN A 167 5.48 19.27 23.89
N GLY A 168 6.63 19.27 23.20
CA GLY A 168 7.72 20.22 23.50
C GLY A 168 7.32 21.69 23.32
N GLU A 169 6.52 22.00 22.29
CA GLU A 169 5.96 23.34 22.10
C GLU A 169 4.99 23.74 23.21
N CYS A 170 4.11 22.83 23.65
CA CYS A 170 3.23 23.03 24.78
C CYS A 170 4.01 23.32 26.07
N ASP A 171 5.04 22.52 26.39
CA ASP A 171 5.87 22.72 27.57
C ASP A 171 6.58 24.08 27.54
N ARG A 172 7.10 24.47 26.37
CA ARG A 172 7.71 25.78 26.18
C ARG A 172 6.70 26.91 26.43
N LEU A 173 5.50 26.81 25.86
CA LEU A 173 4.45 27.83 26.02
C LEU A 173 3.95 27.91 27.47
N ILE A 174 3.86 26.79 28.18
CA ILE A 174 3.50 26.74 29.60
C ILE A 174 4.56 27.48 30.43
N ASN A 175 5.84 27.21 30.18
CA ASN A 175 6.93 27.88 30.88
C ASN A 175 6.97 29.39 30.58
N GLU A 176 6.75 29.78 29.34
CA GLU A 176 6.68 31.19 28.95
C GLU A 176 5.47 31.91 29.59
N CYS A 177 4.31 31.27 29.62
CA CYS A 177 3.13 31.79 30.32
C CYS A 177 3.39 31.96 31.83
N ALA A 178 4.07 31.01 32.46
CA ALA A 178 4.43 31.09 33.87
C ALA A 178 5.38 32.27 34.14
N ALA A 179 6.43 32.42 33.32
CA ALA A 179 7.38 33.52 33.44
C ALA A 179 6.72 34.90 33.21
N LEU A 180 5.85 35.02 32.20
CA LEU A 180 5.11 36.26 31.94
C LEU A 180 4.13 36.60 33.06
N ARG A 181 3.52 35.59 33.69
CA ARG A 181 2.64 35.79 34.86
C ARG A 181 3.43 36.31 36.05
N GLU A 182 4.62 35.77 36.30
CA GLU A 182 5.52 36.24 37.35
C GLU A 182 6.03 37.65 37.08
N GLU A 183 6.42 37.97 35.84
CA GLU A 183 6.81 39.33 35.45
C GLU A 183 5.64 40.33 35.63
N LYS A 184 4.43 39.98 35.20
CA LYS A 184 3.24 40.84 35.39
C LYS A 184 2.88 41.05 36.86
N LEU A 185 3.07 40.04 37.71
CA LEU A 185 2.84 40.16 39.15
C LEU A 185 3.87 41.06 39.85
N THR A 186 5.07 41.19 39.28
CA THR A 186 6.21 41.90 39.89
C THR A 186 6.38 43.33 39.36
N LYS A 187 5.99 43.61 38.11
CA LYS A 187 6.17 44.92 37.46
C LYS A 187 5.09 45.91 37.91
N GLY A 188 5.46 46.88 38.75
CA GLY A 188 4.58 47.96 39.20
C GLY A 188 3.59 47.59 40.31
N SER A 189 3.81 46.45 41.00
CA SER A 189 2.98 46.07 42.13
C SER A 189 3.22 47.01 43.32
N ASN A 190 2.30 47.94 43.53
CA ASN A 190 2.26 48.83 44.70
C ASN A 190 2.33 48.04 46.02
N THR A 191 1.88 46.78 46.03
CA THR A 191 1.91 45.91 47.19
C THR A 191 3.34 45.51 47.58
N ARG A 192 4.23 45.29 46.61
CA ARG A 192 5.64 44.94 46.89
C ARG A 192 6.44 46.17 47.33
N ALA A 193 6.26 47.29 46.64
CA ALA A 193 6.87 48.56 47.05
C ALA A 193 6.40 49.00 48.45
N ALA A 194 5.10 48.85 48.76
CA ALA A 194 4.58 49.15 50.09
C ALA A 194 5.09 48.19 51.16
N ALA A 195 5.27 46.90 50.84
CA ALA A 195 5.87 45.94 51.76
C ALA A 195 7.34 46.26 52.05
N ASP A 196 8.13 46.59 51.03
CA ASP A 196 9.54 46.96 51.18
C ASP A 196 9.68 48.23 52.05
N ILE A 197 8.87 49.26 51.79
CA ILE A 197 8.83 50.47 52.63
C ILE A 197 8.43 50.15 54.07
N TYR A 198 7.41 49.29 54.27
CA TYR A 198 6.99 48.89 55.60
C TYR A 198 8.10 48.17 56.37
N PHE A 199 8.80 47.21 55.74
CA PHE A 199 9.91 46.49 56.38
C PHE A 199 11.11 47.39 56.67
N GLN A 200 11.44 48.29 55.75
CA GLN A 200 12.50 49.28 55.99
C GLN A 200 12.17 50.16 57.20
N LEU A 201 10.94 50.67 57.33
CA LEU A 201 10.52 51.47 58.47
C LEU A 201 10.53 50.68 59.79
N VAL A 202 10.13 49.40 59.77
CA VAL A 202 10.20 48.51 60.93
C VAL A 202 11.64 48.35 61.41
N GLU A 203 12.60 48.20 60.49
CA GLU A 203 14.01 48.08 60.79
C GLU A 203 14.62 49.40 61.29
N GLU A 204 14.41 50.50 60.57
CA GLU A 204 14.94 51.83 60.92
C GLU A 204 14.42 52.34 62.26
N CYS A 205 13.14 52.07 62.56
CA CYS A 205 12.53 52.42 63.85
C CYS A 205 12.83 51.40 64.96
N GLN A 206 13.61 50.35 64.66
CA GLN A 206 13.98 49.28 65.58
C GLN A 206 12.77 48.67 66.31
N ILE A 207 11.69 48.43 65.57
CA ILE A 207 10.46 47.87 66.14
C ILE A 207 10.75 46.42 66.56
N PRO A 208 10.50 46.04 67.82
CA PRO A 208 10.78 44.69 68.29
C PRO A 208 9.88 43.66 67.59
N PRO A 209 10.28 42.37 67.55
CA PRO A 209 9.44 41.31 67.02
C PRO A 209 8.06 41.29 67.70
N GLY A 210 6.99 41.32 66.90
CA GLY A 210 5.61 41.43 67.38
C GLY A 210 5.16 42.85 67.75
N GLY A 211 6.02 43.85 67.61
CA GLY A 211 5.69 45.27 67.76
C GLY A 211 4.92 45.84 66.56
N SER A 212 4.27 46.98 66.78
CA SER A 212 3.45 47.67 65.77
C SER A 212 4.06 49.01 65.38
N LEU A 213 4.39 49.16 64.09
CA LEU A 213 4.85 50.44 63.52
C LEU A 213 3.82 51.55 63.72
N VAL A 214 2.52 51.22 63.62
CA VAL A 214 1.42 52.17 63.83
C VAL A 214 1.41 52.68 65.27
N GLN A 215 1.65 51.79 66.25
CA GLN A 215 1.69 52.20 67.64
C GLN A 215 2.91 53.07 67.92
N TYR A 216 4.06 52.72 67.36
CA TYR A 216 5.28 53.53 67.47
C TYR A 216 5.10 54.96 66.94
N VAL A 217 4.45 55.13 65.79
CA VAL A 217 4.15 56.46 65.24
C VAL A 217 3.21 57.25 66.15
N ARG A 218 2.16 56.63 66.70
CA ARG A 218 1.25 57.29 67.66
C ARG A 218 1.98 57.75 68.92
N ASP A 219 2.91 56.95 69.41
CA ASP A 219 3.71 57.28 70.59
C ASP A 219 4.66 58.45 70.31
N LEU A 220 5.23 58.53 69.09
CA LEU A 220 6.02 59.69 68.64
C LEU A 220 5.18 60.96 68.51
N GLU A 221 3.98 60.88 67.93
CA GLU A 221 3.05 62.02 67.82
C GLU A 221 2.63 62.56 69.19
N ALA A 222 2.37 61.66 70.15
CA ALA A 222 2.03 62.05 71.52
C ALA A 222 3.19 62.80 72.19
N LYS A 223 4.42 62.25 72.09
CA LYS A 223 5.63 62.90 72.62
C LYS A 223 5.92 64.25 71.97
N ALA A 224 5.72 64.37 70.66
CA ALA A 224 5.91 65.63 69.95
C ALA A 224 4.90 66.70 70.38
N LYS A 225 3.64 66.31 70.66
CA LYS A 225 2.62 67.22 71.20
C LYS A 225 2.92 67.66 72.62
N GLU A 226 3.41 66.76 73.46
CA GLU A 226 3.84 67.10 74.83
C GLU A 226 5.07 68.02 74.85
N ALA A 227 5.99 67.88 73.88
CA ALA A 227 7.17 68.73 73.76
C ALA A 227 6.91 70.10 73.11
N SER A 228 5.73 70.31 72.52
CA SER A 228 5.32 71.56 71.86
C SER A 228 4.23 72.34 72.60
N ALA A 229 3.82 71.86 73.77
CA ALA A 229 2.90 72.51 74.72
C ALA A 229 3.67 73.15 75.88
#